data_AF-A0A0G2E3J9-F1
#
_entry.id   AF-A0A0G2E3J9-F1
#
_cell.length_a   1.000
_cell.length_b   1.000
_cell.length_c   1.000
_cell.angle_alpha   90.00
_cell.angle_beta   90.00
_cell.angle_gamma   90.00
#
_symmetry.space_group_name_H-M   'P 1'
#
loop_
_entity.id
_entity.type
_entity.pdbx_description
1 polymer ?
#
loop_
_entity_poly.entity_id
_entity_poly.type
_entity_poly.pdbx_seq_one_letter_code
_entity_poly.pdbx_strand_id
1 'polypeptide(L)'
;MAATAFSPYNMNDAFFNFGDDPFNLPGLSSEDDLSPAIIEEIMAQQSPDDVEQIMSGAMYQARVEFAAKRLAAVPKTFAEQAQTMFIHRQLFQEKSPPALQDALSVCALYCLKNPDNQALVFANLQQKTQQLIANTDPLLASKLELLAALQALLLYQAIRLFNGDIRLRTQAEADEAVLVAWTKQLNVRMHQVVPSLPASAAALWEAQSEYGWRTACSERERLEVRVAHWDDDMLKAAPPDLEELGVLTMTMLRGMDATEEWLGKGHVARAAPPSRLAELNRCLLAALDRVNPIVTTTPKRLFEICDQCIYPPLLRRRCQAMLAAEWTHRLPLIQHASPADMAASLIVKALDEIKDDGSRITVVDFCSGGGGPVPVIEKLVNKKRAERNKPPIPFTMTDIKPHIDAWMTACSRSPNLSYFPQPVDATDPPPAVISTTASANSTDAQHSSNTRVFRLYCLAFHHFPDDLARKVLESTINTSDGFAILELQDRRLASLILMILDFWLMFVVTILWFWHDPLQLLFTYLIPILPFTLSFDGLVSSLRTRTFMEIMALVDSSLETALHGAQGRVFRRVLQETGTAEIEGWVFKGGRELHTWPIGYMNYVVGRRINGRN
;
A
#
# COMPACT_ATOMS: atom_id res chain seq x y z
N MET A 1 10.77 70.10 31.26
CA MET A 1 11.80 69.21 31.83
C MET A 1 11.05 68.09 32.55
N ALA A 2 10.45 67.07 31.92
CA ALA A 2 10.93 66.16 30.88
C ALA A 2 12.10 65.28 31.35
N ALA A 3 11.78 64.20 32.07
CA ALA A 3 12.31 62.85 31.93
C ALA A 3 11.74 61.97 33.07
N THR A 4 10.98 60.92 32.75
CA THR A 4 11.38 59.51 32.95
C THR A 4 10.19 58.54 32.78
N ALA A 5 10.43 57.57 31.89
CA ALA A 5 9.96 56.18 31.84
C ALA A 5 8.45 55.86 31.87
N PHE A 6 7.92 55.36 30.73
CA PHE A 6 6.97 54.24 30.66
C PHE A 6 6.99 53.62 29.26
N SER A 7 6.97 52.29 29.22
CA SER A 7 6.54 51.48 28.07
C SER A 7 5.08 51.77 27.72
N PRO A 8 4.66 51.71 26.44
CA PRO A 8 3.26 51.48 26.12
C PRO A 8 3.02 50.18 25.34
N TYR A 9 1.99 49.51 25.84
CA TYR A 9 1.23 48.39 25.30
C TYR A 9 0.49 48.71 23.99
N ASN A 10 0.09 47.59 23.35
CA ASN A 10 -1.15 47.34 22.61
C ASN A 10 -1.37 47.98 21.23
N MET A 11 -1.41 47.12 20.21
CA MET A 11 -2.64 46.95 19.42
C MET A 11 -2.86 45.47 19.07
N ASN A 12 -4.11 45.05 19.23
CA ASN A 12 -4.70 43.72 19.04
C ASN A 12 -4.35 43.01 17.72
N ASP A 13 -4.07 41.71 17.80
CA ASP A 13 -4.38 40.74 16.72
C ASP A 13 -5.40 39.72 17.23
N ALA A 14 -6.66 40.15 17.18
CA ALA A 14 -7.84 39.32 17.28
C ALA A 14 -8.11 38.63 15.92
N PHE A 15 -7.14 37.89 15.40
CA PHE A 15 -7.25 37.19 14.10
C PHE A 15 -7.02 35.66 14.16
N PHE A 16 -6.62 35.14 15.33
CA PHE A 16 -6.55 33.69 15.61
C PHE A 16 -7.32 33.36 16.88
N ASN A 17 -8.62 33.65 16.86
CA ASN A 17 -9.53 33.05 17.82
C ASN A 17 -9.87 31.66 17.25
N PHE A 18 -9.06 30.65 17.58
CA PHE A 18 -9.35 29.26 17.30
C PHE A 18 -10.56 28.85 18.13
N GLY A 19 -11.75 29.13 17.61
CA GLY A 19 -13.01 28.79 18.25
C GLY A 19 -13.19 27.28 18.31
N ASP A 20 -13.27 26.77 19.54
CA ASP A 20 -14.20 25.73 19.98
C ASP A 20 -14.47 24.57 19.01
N ASP A 21 -13.43 23.78 18.70
CA ASP A 21 -13.68 22.38 18.33
C ASP A 21 -13.92 21.59 19.63
N PRO A 22 -15.06 20.91 19.79
CA PRO A 22 -15.44 20.20 21.02
C PRO A 22 -14.48 19.08 21.46
N PHE A 23 -13.50 18.69 20.62
CA PHE A 23 -12.49 17.68 20.95
C PHE A 23 -11.09 18.25 21.24
N ASN A 24 -10.88 19.56 21.13
CA ASN A 24 -9.59 20.17 21.42
C ASN A 24 -9.34 20.25 22.93
N LEU A 25 -8.55 19.30 23.46
CA LEU A 25 -8.04 19.39 24.82
C LEU A 25 -7.02 20.54 24.90
N PRO A 26 -7.06 21.42 25.92
CA PRO A 26 -6.02 22.42 26.13
C PRO A 26 -4.64 21.74 26.27
N GLY A 27 -3.58 22.48 25.97
CA GLY A 27 -2.20 22.01 26.11
C GLY A 27 -1.90 21.61 27.55
N LEU A 28 -1.97 20.32 27.87
CA LEU A 28 -1.51 19.76 29.14
C LEU A 28 0.01 20.01 29.31
N SER A 29 0.40 20.54 30.47
CA SER A 29 1.79 20.79 30.87
C SER A 29 2.65 19.53 30.79
N SER A 30 3.93 19.72 30.46
CA SER A 30 4.90 18.66 30.13
C SER A 30 5.40 17.82 31.33
N GLU A 31 4.85 18.00 32.51
CA GLU A 31 5.21 17.25 33.71
C GLU A 31 3.97 16.51 34.21
N ASP A 32 3.87 15.23 33.87
CA ASP A 32 2.95 14.31 34.55
C ASP A 32 3.62 12.93 34.60
N ASP A 33 3.96 12.54 35.83
CA ASP A 33 4.82 11.42 36.21
C ASP A 33 4.24 10.05 35.78
N LEU A 34 4.82 9.46 34.74
CA LEU A 34 5.05 8.02 34.77
C LEU A 34 6.24 7.78 35.70
N SER A 35 6.05 6.95 36.71
CA SER A 35 7.17 6.39 37.48
C SER A 35 8.22 5.84 36.50
N PRO A 36 9.47 6.34 36.50
CA PRO A 36 10.54 5.80 35.67
C PRO A 36 10.74 4.28 35.86
N ALA A 37 10.37 3.77 37.04
CA ALA A 37 10.42 2.35 37.36
C ALA A 37 9.44 1.52 36.51
N ILE A 38 8.34 2.09 35.98
CA ILE A 38 7.42 1.36 35.08
C ILE A 38 8.08 1.12 33.72
N ILE A 39 8.82 2.11 33.19
CA ILE A 39 9.57 1.96 31.93
C ILE A 39 10.72 0.97 32.14
N GLU A 40 11.45 1.08 33.25
CA GLU A 40 12.54 0.15 33.56
C GLU A 40 12.04 -1.28 33.84
N GLU A 41 10.90 -1.48 34.49
CA GLU A 41 10.36 -2.81 34.80
C GLU A 41 9.71 -3.48 33.58
N ILE A 42 9.08 -2.71 32.67
CA ILE A 42 8.67 -3.16 31.33
C ILE A 42 9.89 -3.63 30.52
N MET A 43 11.01 -2.89 30.61
CA MET A 43 12.25 -3.24 29.93
C MET A 43 13.04 -4.38 30.62
N ALA A 44 12.87 -4.59 31.93
CA ALA A 44 13.66 -5.55 32.71
C ALA A 44 13.07 -6.98 32.76
N GLN A 45 11.79 -7.18 32.43
CA GLN A 45 11.16 -8.51 32.41
C GLN A 45 11.33 -9.27 31.08
N GLN A 46 11.98 -8.70 30.08
CA GLN A 46 12.09 -9.30 28.74
C GLN A 46 13.52 -9.67 28.38
N SER A 47 13.68 -10.77 27.64
CA SER A 47 14.99 -11.26 27.22
C SER A 47 15.70 -10.18 26.37
N PRO A 48 17.02 -9.98 26.54
CA PRO A 48 17.74 -8.93 25.80
C PRO A 48 17.68 -9.10 24.27
N ASP A 49 17.45 -10.33 23.79
CA ASP A 49 17.46 -10.67 22.35
C ASP A 49 16.13 -10.35 21.64
N ASP A 50 15.01 -10.22 22.36
CA ASP A 50 13.68 -10.05 21.74
C ASP A 50 13.30 -8.56 21.49
N VAL A 51 13.89 -7.61 22.23
CA VAL A 51 13.55 -6.17 22.15
C VAL A 51 14.32 -5.44 21.05
N GLU A 52 15.55 -5.87 20.72
CA GLU A 52 16.37 -5.23 19.68
C GLU A 52 15.72 -5.31 18.28
N GLN A 53 14.83 -6.27 18.03
CA GLN A 53 14.16 -6.42 16.73
C GLN A 53 12.95 -5.51 16.53
N ILE A 54 12.26 -5.07 17.58
CA ILE A 54 10.97 -4.35 17.45
C ILE A 54 11.16 -2.83 17.42
N MET A 55 12.26 -2.32 17.99
CA MET A 55 12.42 -0.90 18.31
C MET A 55 13.66 -0.22 17.72
N SER A 56 14.16 -0.67 16.57
CA SER A 56 15.39 -0.14 15.94
C SER A 56 15.34 1.33 15.48
N GLY A 57 14.23 2.06 15.73
CA GLY A 57 14.14 3.50 15.49
C GLY A 57 13.70 4.26 16.73
N ALA A 58 14.58 5.14 17.25
CA ALA A 58 14.31 6.07 18.37
C ALA A 58 13.01 6.89 18.21
N MET A 59 12.56 7.08 16.96
CA MET A 59 11.31 7.77 16.62
C MET A 59 10.04 6.98 16.97
N TYR A 60 10.04 5.65 16.82
CA TYR A 60 8.87 4.82 17.09
C TYR A 60 8.65 4.65 18.61
N GLN A 61 9.74 4.47 19.36
CA GLN A 61 9.73 4.48 20.82
C GLN A 61 9.06 5.72 21.40
N ALA A 62 9.54 6.90 20.99
CA ALA A 62 9.05 8.17 21.49
C ALA A 62 7.53 8.37 21.23
N ARG A 63 7.01 7.80 20.14
CA ARG A 63 5.58 7.89 19.77
C ARG A 63 4.70 6.95 20.60
N VAL A 64 5.15 5.73 20.83
CA VAL A 64 4.42 4.76 21.68
C VAL A 64 4.39 5.24 23.13
N GLU A 65 5.53 5.69 23.64
CA GLU A 65 5.61 6.30 24.97
C GLU A 65 4.69 7.53 25.09
N PHE A 66 4.63 8.35 24.04
CA PHE A 66 3.70 9.48 24.00
C PHE A 66 2.24 9.01 24.07
N ALA A 67 1.84 8.02 23.28
CA ALA A 67 0.46 7.51 23.29
C ALA A 67 0.08 6.91 24.65
N ALA A 68 0.95 6.08 25.23
CA ALA A 68 0.74 5.50 26.57
C ALA A 68 0.62 6.58 27.65
N LYS A 69 1.52 7.59 27.64
CA LYS A 69 1.44 8.76 28.53
C LYS A 69 0.10 9.49 28.42
N ARG A 70 -0.42 9.63 27.20
CA ARG A 70 -1.70 10.32 26.96
C ARG A 70 -2.90 9.52 27.45
N LEU A 71 -2.93 8.22 27.21
CA LEU A 71 -4.00 7.35 27.73
C LEU A 71 -4.01 7.31 29.26
N ALA A 72 -2.83 7.26 29.89
CA ALA A 72 -2.68 7.32 31.34
C ALA A 72 -3.21 8.63 31.96
N ALA A 73 -3.15 9.75 31.21
CA ALA A 73 -3.63 11.05 31.68
C ALA A 73 -5.15 11.27 31.53
N VAL A 74 -5.87 10.38 30.84
CA VAL A 74 -7.32 10.54 30.57
C VAL A 74 -8.16 10.63 31.86
N PRO A 75 -7.96 9.78 32.90
CA PRO A 75 -8.72 9.88 34.14
C PRO A 75 -8.53 11.22 34.85
N LYS A 76 -7.29 11.75 34.89
CA LYS A 76 -6.99 13.06 35.48
C LYS A 76 -7.67 14.20 34.72
N THR A 77 -7.55 14.18 33.40
CA THR A 77 -8.23 15.16 32.51
C THR A 77 -9.74 15.15 32.75
N PHE A 78 -10.32 13.97 32.89
CA PHE A 78 -11.74 13.83 33.17
C PHE A 78 -12.14 14.38 34.54
N ALA A 79 -11.36 14.12 35.59
CA ALA A 79 -11.60 14.63 36.93
C ALA A 79 -11.57 16.17 36.99
N GLU A 80 -10.65 16.79 36.25
CA GLU A 80 -10.47 18.25 36.25
C GLU A 80 -11.49 18.98 35.36
N GLN A 81 -11.85 18.40 34.21
CA GLN A 81 -12.56 19.11 33.15
C GLN A 81 -13.93 18.53 32.80
N ALA A 82 -14.28 17.35 33.34
CA ALA A 82 -15.47 16.58 32.97
C ALA A 82 -15.60 16.35 31.45
N GLN A 83 -14.46 16.27 30.76
CA GLN A 83 -14.36 16.02 29.32
C GLN A 83 -13.13 15.16 29.02
N THR A 84 -13.21 14.38 27.95
CA THR A 84 -12.10 13.59 27.38
C THR A 84 -12.24 13.55 25.85
N MET A 85 -11.28 12.94 25.15
CA MET A 85 -11.37 12.70 23.71
C MET A 85 -12.61 11.89 23.27
N PHE A 86 -13.31 11.23 24.20
CA PHE A 86 -14.51 10.44 23.93
C PHE A 86 -15.69 10.79 24.85
N ILE A 87 -15.60 11.82 25.71
CA ILE A 87 -16.69 12.28 26.59
C ILE A 87 -16.82 13.79 26.49
N HIS A 88 -17.98 14.28 26.09
CA HIS A 88 -18.24 15.70 25.91
C HIS A 88 -18.74 16.39 27.18
N ARG A 89 -18.26 17.60 27.49
CA ARG A 89 -18.59 18.34 28.72
C ARG A 89 -20.09 18.66 28.86
N GLN A 90 -20.79 18.95 27.76
CA GLN A 90 -22.22 19.28 27.80
C GLN A 90 -23.08 18.12 28.33
N LEU A 91 -22.59 16.88 28.24
CA LEU A 91 -23.30 15.71 28.77
C LEU A 91 -23.57 15.85 30.28
N PHE A 92 -22.66 16.51 31.01
CA PHE A 92 -22.79 16.79 32.44
C PHE A 92 -23.63 18.03 32.76
N GLN A 93 -23.79 18.95 31.80
CA GLN A 93 -24.63 20.13 31.97
C GLN A 93 -26.11 19.81 31.76
N GLU A 94 -26.42 18.86 30.87
CA GLU A 94 -27.81 18.57 30.49
C GLU A 94 -28.44 17.36 31.20
N LYS A 95 -27.75 16.21 31.21
CA LYS A 95 -28.37 14.92 31.62
C LYS A 95 -27.53 14.04 32.55
N SER A 96 -26.28 14.43 32.83
CA SER A 96 -25.33 13.83 33.77
C SER A 96 -25.62 12.35 34.12
N PRO A 97 -25.30 11.40 33.21
CA PRO A 97 -25.64 10.00 33.39
C PRO A 97 -25.02 9.42 34.68
N PRO A 98 -25.74 8.58 35.46
CA PRO A 98 -25.24 8.05 36.73
C PRO A 98 -23.88 7.35 36.63
N ALA A 99 -23.66 6.56 35.57
CA ALA A 99 -22.40 5.86 35.34
C ALA A 99 -21.21 6.82 35.21
N LEU A 100 -21.41 7.97 34.57
CA LEU A 100 -20.36 8.97 34.34
C LEU A 100 -20.15 9.90 35.55
N GLN A 101 -21.19 10.13 36.37
CA GLN A 101 -21.04 10.80 37.67
C GLN A 101 -20.19 9.97 38.64
N ASP A 102 -20.47 8.67 38.69
CA ASP A 102 -19.68 7.72 39.48
C ASP A 102 -18.23 7.68 38.95
N ALA A 103 -18.05 7.63 37.62
CA ALA A 103 -16.73 7.65 37.02
C ALA A 103 -15.95 8.93 37.34
N LEU A 104 -16.61 10.09 37.34
CA LEU A 104 -16.00 11.37 37.72
C LEU A 104 -15.51 11.33 39.18
N SER A 105 -16.34 10.79 40.07
CA SER A 105 -16.01 10.64 41.49
C SER A 105 -14.83 9.70 41.72
N VAL A 106 -14.80 8.57 41.01
CA VAL A 106 -13.69 7.61 41.06
C VAL A 106 -12.41 8.21 40.51
N CYS A 107 -12.46 8.92 39.37
CA CYS A 107 -11.30 9.58 38.78
C CYS A 107 -10.75 10.67 39.70
N ALA A 108 -11.61 11.48 40.32
CA ALA A 108 -11.20 12.49 41.29
C ALA A 108 -10.54 11.87 42.53
N LEU A 109 -11.15 10.80 43.08
CA LEU A 109 -10.59 10.08 44.22
C LEU A 109 -9.24 9.43 43.87
N TYR A 110 -9.10 8.90 42.65
CA TYR A 110 -7.85 8.36 42.14
C TYR A 110 -6.75 9.43 42.04
N CYS A 111 -7.09 10.64 41.59
CA CYS A 111 -6.13 11.75 41.53
C CYS A 111 -5.67 12.23 42.92
N LEU A 112 -6.45 11.98 43.97
CA LEU A 112 -6.13 12.29 45.38
C LEU A 112 -5.44 11.14 46.11
N LYS A 113 -5.05 10.08 45.39
CA LYS A 113 -4.39 8.90 45.95
C LYS A 113 -3.02 9.26 46.55
N ASN A 114 -2.75 8.74 47.73
CA ASN A 114 -1.45 8.78 48.40
C ASN A 114 -1.14 7.40 49.03
N PRO A 115 0.06 7.16 49.57
CA PRO A 115 0.42 5.87 50.14
C PRO A 115 -0.52 5.38 51.25
N ASP A 116 -1.11 6.29 52.03
CA ASP A 116 -1.97 5.96 53.18
C ASP A 116 -3.39 5.55 52.75
N ASN A 117 -3.93 6.18 51.70
CA ASN A 117 -5.31 5.95 51.24
C ASN A 117 -5.41 5.01 50.03
N GLN A 118 -4.29 4.61 49.42
CA GLN A 118 -4.24 3.83 48.17
C GLN A 118 -5.11 2.57 48.20
N ALA A 119 -5.05 1.78 49.29
CA ALA A 119 -5.85 0.57 49.41
C ALA A 119 -7.37 0.85 49.38
N LEU A 120 -7.80 1.97 49.99
CA LEU A 120 -9.20 2.39 50.01
C LEU A 120 -9.65 2.88 48.63
N VAL A 121 -8.80 3.65 47.94
CA VAL A 121 -9.05 4.13 46.57
C VAL A 121 -9.23 2.95 45.61
N PHE A 122 -8.35 1.95 45.68
CA PHE A 122 -8.44 0.76 44.81
C PHE A 122 -9.64 -0.12 45.14
N ALA A 123 -9.99 -0.27 46.43
CA ALA A 123 -11.21 -0.97 46.82
C ALA A 123 -12.47 -0.26 46.30
N ASN A 124 -12.49 1.08 46.33
CA ASN A 124 -13.60 1.86 45.79
C ASN A 124 -13.73 1.71 44.26
N LEU A 125 -12.61 1.82 43.53
CA LEU A 125 -12.56 1.58 42.08
C LEU A 125 -13.09 0.18 41.73
N GLN A 126 -12.64 -0.85 42.44
CA GLN A 126 -13.09 -2.23 42.23
C GLN A 126 -14.60 -2.36 42.47
N GLN A 127 -15.09 -1.85 43.60
CA GLN A 127 -16.51 -1.88 43.94
C GLN A 127 -17.36 -1.17 42.88
N LYS A 128 -16.96 0.03 42.46
CA LYS A 128 -17.70 0.82 41.45
C LYS A 128 -17.70 0.16 40.08
N THR A 129 -16.60 -0.50 39.70
CA THR A 129 -16.56 -1.26 38.44
C THR A 129 -17.52 -2.45 38.49
N GLN A 130 -17.49 -3.24 39.57
CA GLN A 130 -18.38 -4.40 39.72
C GLN A 130 -19.86 -3.98 39.76
N GLN A 131 -20.17 -2.87 40.43
CA GLN A 131 -21.52 -2.29 40.42
C GLN A 131 -21.96 -1.87 39.03
N LEU A 132 -21.09 -1.20 38.26
CA LEU A 132 -21.39 -0.79 36.89
C LEU A 132 -21.68 -2.01 35.99
N ILE A 133 -20.85 -3.05 36.07
CA ILE A 133 -21.00 -4.28 35.29
C ILE A 133 -22.29 -5.01 35.69
N ALA A 134 -22.56 -5.16 36.99
CA ALA A 134 -23.75 -5.86 37.48
C ALA A 134 -25.07 -5.14 37.12
N ASN A 135 -25.06 -3.81 37.10
CA ASN A 135 -26.27 -3.01 36.86
C ASN A 135 -26.53 -2.72 35.37
N THR A 136 -25.59 -3.03 34.48
CA THR A 136 -25.73 -2.74 33.05
C THR A 136 -26.04 -4.02 32.28
N ASP A 137 -27.31 -4.21 31.91
CA ASP A 137 -27.70 -5.24 30.95
C ASP A 137 -27.53 -4.69 29.51
N PRO A 138 -26.58 -5.23 28.71
CA PRO A 138 -26.32 -4.72 27.37
C PRO A 138 -27.49 -4.93 26.39
N LEU A 139 -28.40 -5.87 26.66
CA LEU A 139 -29.57 -6.14 25.82
C LEU A 139 -30.76 -5.25 26.16
N LEU A 140 -30.88 -4.79 27.41
CA LEU A 140 -32.02 -3.98 27.89
C LEU A 140 -31.70 -2.49 28.00
N ALA A 141 -30.45 -2.11 28.28
CA ALA A 141 -30.05 -0.70 28.41
C ALA A 141 -30.37 0.09 27.13
N SER A 142 -30.73 1.37 27.23
CA SER A 142 -30.85 2.25 26.06
C SER A 142 -29.49 2.50 25.38
N LYS A 143 -29.50 3.04 24.16
CA LYS A 143 -28.25 3.36 23.44
C LYS A 143 -27.36 4.34 24.21
N LEU A 144 -27.97 5.34 24.85
CA LEU A 144 -27.24 6.37 25.62
C LEU A 144 -26.73 5.82 26.95
N GLU A 145 -27.49 4.96 27.63
CA GLU A 145 -27.05 4.32 28.87
C GLU A 145 -25.89 3.35 28.63
N LEU A 146 -25.98 2.53 27.57
CA LEU A 146 -24.89 1.61 27.20
C LEU A 146 -23.63 2.37 26.79
N LEU A 147 -23.77 3.50 26.07
CA LEU A 147 -22.64 4.37 25.75
C LEU A 147 -22.00 4.96 27.02
N ALA A 148 -22.80 5.51 27.93
CA ALA A 148 -22.30 6.09 29.19
C ALA A 148 -21.61 5.03 30.07
N ALA A 149 -22.17 3.82 30.14
CA ALA A 149 -21.56 2.70 30.86
C ALA A 149 -20.24 2.26 30.22
N LEU A 150 -20.17 2.17 28.89
CA LEU A 150 -18.94 1.84 28.17
C LEU A 150 -17.84 2.91 28.39
N GLN A 151 -18.20 4.19 28.32
CA GLN A 151 -17.28 5.31 28.58
C GLN A 151 -16.75 5.29 30.02
N ALA A 152 -17.61 5.03 31.00
CA ALA A 152 -17.21 4.87 32.40
C ALA A 152 -16.27 3.67 32.60
N LEU A 153 -16.57 2.53 31.97
CA LEU A 153 -15.73 1.35 32.05
C LEU A 153 -14.35 1.60 31.42
N LEU A 154 -14.26 2.33 30.30
CA LEU A 154 -12.98 2.72 29.70
C LEU A 154 -12.11 3.55 30.65
N LEU A 155 -12.70 4.46 31.42
CA LEU A 155 -11.96 5.24 32.44
C LEU A 155 -11.43 4.34 33.56
N TYR A 156 -12.23 3.39 34.04
CA TYR A 156 -11.79 2.42 35.04
C TYR A 156 -10.66 1.53 34.52
N GLN A 157 -10.75 1.10 33.26
CA GLN A 157 -9.70 0.31 32.63
C GLN A 157 -8.41 1.11 32.45
N ALA A 158 -8.48 2.37 32.02
CA ALA A 158 -7.31 3.25 31.94
C ALA A 158 -6.59 3.37 33.30
N ILE A 159 -7.33 3.54 34.40
CA ILE A 159 -6.74 3.55 35.74
C ILE A 159 -6.04 2.22 36.06
N ARG A 160 -6.73 1.09 35.82
CA ARG A 160 -6.23 -0.23 36.20
C ARG A 160 -4.99 -0.67 35.42
N LEU A 161 -4.88 -0.28 34.15
CA LEU A 161 -3.76 -0.64 33.28
C LEU A 161 -2.52 0.22 33.53
N PHE A 162 -2.71 1.53 33.66
CA PHE A 162 -1.59 2.49 33.67
C PHE A 162 -1.12 2.88 35.08
N ASN A 163 -1.76 2.37 36.15
CA ASN A 163 -1.32 2.62 37.53
C ASN A 163 -0.04 1.84 37.94
N GLY A 164 0.30 0.76 37.23
CA GLY A 164 1.46 -0.09 37.56
C GLY A 164 1.25 -1.09 38.70
N ASP A 165 0.00 -1.31 39.15
CA ASP A 165 -0.32 -2.37 40.12
C ASP A 165 -0.75 -3.64 39.38
N ILE A 166 0.01 -4.72 39.56
CA ILE A 166 -0.20 -6.01 38.89
C ILE A 166 -1.62 -6.53 39.13
N ARG A 167 -2.17 -6.35 40.34
CA ARG A 167 -3.51 -6.87 40.67
C ARG A 167 -4.59 -6.11 39.94
N LEU A 168 -4.44 -4.80 39.78
CA LEU A 168 -5.37 -3.99 38.99
C LEU A 168 -5.31 -4.39 37.51
N ARG A 169 -4.11 -4.68 36.99
CA ARG A 169 -3.93 -5.14 35.61
C ARG A 169 -4.62 -6.49 35.36
N THR A 170 -4.46 -7.46 36.26
CA THR A 170 -5.19 -8.74 36.17
C THR A 170 -6.70 -8.56 36.22
N GLN A 171 -7.21 -7.61 37.03
CA GLN A 171 -8.64 -7.28 37.04
C GLN A 171 -9.11 -6.62 35.74
N ALA A 172 -8.26 -5.80 35.12
CA ALA A 172 -8.55 -5.18 33.83
C ALA A 172 -8.71 -6.23 32.73
N GLU A 173 -7.77 -7.18 32.67
CA GLU A 173 -7.77 -8.31 31.75
C GLU A 173 -9.02 -9.18 31.92
N ALA A 174 -9.41 -9.49 33.16
CA ALA A 174 -10.61 -10.29 33.44
C ALA A 174 -11.91 -9.61 32.93
N ASP A 175 -11.99 -8.29 33.02
CA ASP A 175 -13.16 -7.51 32.63
C ASP A 175 -13.15 -7.11 31.12
N GLU A 176 -12.13 -7.48 30.35
CA GLU A 176 -12.02 -7.17 28.92
C GLU A 176 -13.19 -7.74 28.10
N ALA A 177 -13.59 -8.98 28.39
CA ALA A 177 -14.69 -9.63 27.68
C ALA A 177 -16.01 -8.83 27.78
N VAL A 178 -16.21 -8.13 28.91
CA VAL A 178 -17.37 -7.24 29.11
C VAL A 178 -17.25 -6.00 28.23
N LEU A 179 -16.07 -5.37 28.20
CA LEU A 179 -15.79 -4.21 27.35
C LEU A 179 -16.04 -4.52 25.87
N VAL A 180 -15.54 -5.66 25.39
CA VAL A 180 -15.72 -6.12 24.00
C VAL A 180 -17.19 -6.43 23.71
N ALA A 181 -17.88 -7.10 24.63
CA ALA A 181 -19.31 -7.42 24.48
C ALA A 181 -20.17 -6.15 24.37
N TRP A 182 -19.96 -5.18 25.27
CA TRP A 182 -20.69 -3.91 25.26
C TRP A 182 -20.41 -3.09 24.00
N THR A 183 -19.15 -3.05 23.57
CA THR A 183 -18.74 -2.36 22.33
C THR A 183 -19.43 -2.98 21.10
N LYS A 184 -19.42 -4.31 20.97
CA LYS A 184 -20.11 -5.02 19.88
C LYS A 184 -21.60 -4.72 19.87
N GLN A 185 -22.25 -4.77 21.04
CA GLN A 185 -23.67 -4.53 21.17
C GLN A 185 -24.07 -3.08 20.85
N LEU A 186 -23.26 -2.11 21.28
CA LEU A 186 -23.45 -0.71 20.93
C LEU A 186 -23.30 -0.50 19.42
N ASN A 187 -22.29 -1.12 18.79
CA ASN A 187 -22.06 -1.04 17.35
C ASN A 187 -23.28 -1.56 16.53
N VAL A 188 -23.82 -2.71 16.90
CA VAL A 188 -25.04 -3.28 16.28
C VAL A 188 -26.22 -2.30 16.34
N ARG A 189 -26.36 -1.56 17.45
CA ARG A 189 -27.45 -0.60 17.65
C ARG A 189 -27.23 0.74 16.93
N MET A 190 -25.98 1.05 16.59
CA MET A 190 -25.60 2.26 15.86
C MET A 190 -25.68 2.08 14.34
N HIS A 191 -25.76 0.85 13.81
CA HIS A 191 -25.86 0.51 12.37
C HIS A 191 -27.08 1.07 11.58
N GLN A 192 -27.92 1.94 12.17
CA GLN A 192 -28.83 2.81 11.39
C GLN A 192 -28.17 4.13 10.94
N VAL A 193 -26.94 4.40 11.37
CA VAL A 193 -26.09 5.49 10.91
C VAL A 193 -24.72 4.86 10.62
N VAL A 194 -24.40 4.68 9.34
CA VAL A 194 -23.14 4.08 8.85
C VAL A 194 -22.19 5.20 8.39
N PRO A 195 -20.85 5.07 8.48
CA PRO A 195 -20.03 4.00 9.07
C PRO A 195 -19.09 4.42 10.23
N SER A 196 -18.68 3.35 10.93
CA SER A 196 -17.69 3.11 11.98
C SER A 196 -16.37 3.92 12.00
N LEU A 197 -15.97 4.28 13.22
CA LEU A 197 -14.59 4.59 13.66
C LEU A 197 -13.67 3.34 13.53
N PRO A 198 -12.34 3.51 13.49
CA PRO A 198 -11.41 2.63 12.77
C PRO A 198 -10.68 1.62 13.65
N ALA A 199 -10.39 0.47 13.07
CA ALA A 199 -9.36 -0.46 13.54
C ALA A 199 -8.00 -0.05 12.95
N SER A 200 -6.92 -0.25 13.71
CA SER A 200 -5.52 0.02 13.34
C SER A 200 -5.04 -0.92 12.23
N ALA A 201 -5.23 -0.53 10.97
CA ALA A 201 -4.63 -1.16 9.81
C ALA A 201 -4.67 -0.20 8.61
N ALA A 202 -3.51 0.18 8.09
CA ALA A 202 -3.32 1.13 6.97
C ALA A 202 -4.18 0.80 5.74
N ALA A 203 -4.46 -0.48 5.50
CA ALA A 203 -5.31 -0.96 4.42
C ALA A 203 -6.79 -0.55 4.53
N LEU A 204 -7.31 -0.30 5.73
CA LEU A 204 -8.68 0.21 5.95
C LEU A 204 -8.78 1.70 5.61
N TRP A 205 -7.70 2.46 5.83
CA TRP A 205 -7.61 3.89 5.50
C TRP A 205 -7.33 4.15 4.02
N GLU A 206 -6.58 3.25 3.39
CA GLU A 206 -6.37 3.25 1.95
C GLU A 206 -7.56 2.66 1.16
N ALA A 207 -8.57 2.11 1.84
CA ALA A 207 -9.75 1.54 1.20
C ALA A 207 -10.62 2.63 0.55
N GLN A 208 -10.54 2.76 -0.77
CA GLN A 208 -11.23 3.80 -1.55
C GLN A 208 -12.70 3.46 -1.91
N SER A 209 -13.27 2.39 -1.36
CA SER A 209 -14.68 1.99 -1.57
C SER A 209 -15.23 1.09 -0.46
N GLU A 210 -16.56 1.01 -0.30
CA GLU A 210 -17.22 0.11 0.67
C GLU A 210 -16.84 -1.37 0.46
N TYR A 211 -16.63 -1.77 -0.79
CA TYR A 211 -16.14 -3.11 -1.12
C TYR A 211 -14.69 -3.31 -0.68
N GLY A 212 -13.79 -2.37 -0.98
CA GLY A 212 -12.39 -2.41 -0.51
C GLY A 212 -12.28 -2.42 1.01
N TRP A 213 -13.19 -1.72 1.70
CA TRP A 213 -13.29 -1.73 3.15
C TRP A 213 -13.71 -3.11 3.68
N ARG A 214 -14.68 -3.77 3.05
CA ARG A 214 -15.13 -5.12 3.42
C ARG A 214 -14.07 -6.19 3.13
N THR A 215 -13.33 -6.07 2.04
CA THR A 215 -12.22 -6.96 1.67
C THR A 215 -11.04 -6.81 2.64
N ALA A 216 -10.65 -5.57 2.97
CA ALA A 216 -9.63 -5.30 3.99
C ALA A 216 -10.03 -5.84 5.38
N CYS A 217 -11.33 -5.78 5.71
CA CYS A 217 -11.89 -6.37 6.94
C CYS A 217 -11.89 -7.91 6.98
N SER A 218 -11.72 -8.59 5.84
CA SER A 218 -11.74 -10.07 5.72
C SER A 218 -10.36 -10.70 5.49
N GLU A 219 -9.39 -9.95 4.96
CA GLU A 219 -8.08 -10.47 4.53
C GLU A 219 -6.96 -10.27 5.56
N ARG A 220 -7.10 -9.37 6.54
CA ARG A 220 -6.12 -9.15 7.60
C ARG A 220 -6.66 -9.54 8.97
N GLU A 221 -5.79 -10.10 9.81
CA GLU A 221 -6.11 -10.37 11.21
C GLU A 221 -6.44 -9.04 11.88
N ARG A 222 -7.64 -8.94 12.47
CA ARG A 222 -8.05 -7.74 13.17
C ARG A 222 -7.23 -7.66 14.43
N LEU A 223 -6.14 -6.89 14.39
CA LEU A 223 -5.51 -6.35 15.59
C LEU A 223 -6.47 -5.28 16.14
N GLU A 224 -7.61 -5.74 16.67
CA GLU A 224 -8.31 -4.98 17.69
C GLU A 224 -7.25 -4.76 18.78
N VAL A 225 -6.87 -3.52 19.06
CA VAL A 225 -6.02 -3.21 20.21
C VAL A 225 -6.78 -3.72 21.43
N ARG A 226 -6.46 -4.95 21.84
CA ARG A 226 -7.11 -5.66 22.91
C ARG A 226 -6.29 -5.41 24.13
N VAL A 227 -6.89 -4.64 25.02
CA VAL A 227 -6.28 -4.15 26.25
C VAL A 227 -5.60 -5.28 27.05
N ALA A 228 -6.12 -6.51 27.01
CA ALA A 228 -5.55 -7.64 27.75
C ALA A 228 -4.27 -8.24 27.12
N HIS A 229 -4.05 -8.01 25.83
CA HIS A 229 -2.87 -8.49 25.11
C HIS A 229 -1.96 -7.34 24.71
N TRP A 230 -2.08 -6.15 25.33
CA TRP A 230 -1.28 -4.99 24.95
C TRP A 230 0.21 -5.33 24.81
N ASP A 231 0.79 -6.04 25.77
CA ASP A 231 2.20 -6.42 25.72
C ASP A 231 2.48 -7.39 24.56
N ASP A 232 1.64 -8.42 24.35
CA ASP A 232 1.76 -9.38 23.24
C ASP A 232 1.46 -8.79 21.85
N ASP A 233 0.54 -7.82 21.77
CA ASP A 233 0.11 -7.15 20.55
C ASP A 233 1.15 -6.10 20.14
N MET A 234 1.75 -5.39 21.11
CA MET A 234 2.90 -4.52 20.86
C MET A 234 4.15 -5.32 20.45
N LEU A 235 4.31 -6.55 20.98
CA LEU A 235 5.40 -7.45 20.56
C LEU A 235 5.23 -7.98 19.11
N LYS A 236 3.98 -8.09 18.62
CA LYS A 236 3.67 -8.54 17.26
C LYS A 236 3.49 -7.39 16.26
N ALA A 237 3.33 -6.16 16.72
CA ALA A 237 3.08 -4.99 15.89
C ALA A 237 4.31 -4.62 15.05
N ALA A 238 4.13 -4.39 13.76
CA ALA A 238 5.18 -3.86 12.91
C ALA A 238 5.31 -2.34 13.11
N PRO A 239 6.47 -1.73 12.81
CA PRO A 239 6.66 -0.27 12.93
C PRO A 239 5.57 0.61 12.28
N PRO A 240 4.97 0.23 11.12
CA PRO A 240 3.85 0.97 10.54
C PRO A 240 2.56 0.93 11.38
N ASP A 241 2.29 -0.17 12.09
CA ASP A 241 1.09 -0.34 12.92
C ASP A 241 1.14 0.59 14.14
N LEU A 242 2.35 0.73 14.72
CA LEU A 242 2.63 1.66 15.82
C LEU A 242 2.60 3.14 15.38
N GLU A 243 3.05 3.42 14.15
CA GLU A 243 2.96 4.75 13.56
C GLU A 243 1.50 5.20 13.42
N GLU A 244 0.64 4.34 12.90
CA GLU A 244 -0.78 4.61 12.69
C GLU A 244 -1.54 4.78 14.01
N LEU A 245 -1.27 3.95 15.02
CA LEU A 245 -1.80 4.12 16.37
C LEU A 245 -1.42 5.49 16.96
N GLY A 246 -0.17 5.92 16.74
CA GLY A 246 0.30 7.25 17.14
C GLY A 246 -0.42 8.39 16.42
N VAL A 247 -0.63 8.28 15.11
CA VAL A 247 -1.38 9.27 14.31
C VAL A 247 -2.83 9.37 14.76
N LEU A 248 -3.47 8.23 15.02
CA LEU A 248 -4.87 8.20 15.48
C LEU A 248 -5.02 8.84 16.85
N THR A 249 -4.12 8.50 17.76
CA THR A 249 -4.09 9.09 19.10
C THR A 249 -3.86 10.59 19.03
N MET A 250 -2.93 11.06 18.18
CA MET A 250 -2.70 12.49 17.95
C MET A 250 -3.92 13.20 17.37
N THR A 251 -4.54 12.62 16.35
CA THR A 251 -5.74 13.18 15.71
C THR A 251 -6.90 13.30 16.70
N MET A 252 -7.13 12.28 17.52
CA MET A 252 -8.18 12.31 18.54
C MET A 252 -7.93 13.34 19.65
N LEU A 253 -6.67 13.62 19.99
CA LEU A 253 -6.31 14.50 21.11
C LEU A 253 -6.10 15.96 20.73
N ARG A 254 -5.64 16.22 19.51
CA ARG A 254 -5.20 17.55 19.04
C ARG A 254 -5.93 18.03 17.79
N GLY A 255 -6.84 17.21 17.26
CA GLY A 255 -7.49 17.48 16.00
C GLY A 255 -6.58 17.21 14.79
N MET A 256 -7.17 17.32 13.60
CA MET A 256 -6.50 17.01 12.34
C MET A 256 -5.36 17.99 12.04
N ASP A 257 -5.61 19.30 12.17
CA ASP A 257 -4.67 20.35 11.78
C ASP A 257 -3.35 20.29 12.57
N ALA A 258 -3.42 20.08 13.89
CA ALA A 258 -2.23 19.95 14.73
C ALA A 258 -1.50 18.62 14.50
N THR A 259 -2.23 17.57 14.10
CA THR A 259 -1.62 16.28 13.73
C THR A 259 -0.90 16.40 12.39
N GLU A 260 -1.47 17.12 11.43
CA GLU A 260 -0.83 17.46 10.16
C GLU A 260 0.47 18.26 10.36
N GLU A 261 0.44 19.24 11.27
CA GLU A 261 1.63 20.01 11.63
C GLU A 261 2.70 19.12 12.30
N TRP A 262 2.29 18.26 13.25
CA TRP A 262 3.17 17.33 13.95
C TRP A 262 3.80 16.27 13.03
N LEU A 263 3.06 15.79 12.03
CA LEU A 263 3.56 14.85 11.02
C LEU A 263 4.50 15.49 9.99
N GLY A 264 4.48 16.82 9.89
CA GLY A 264 5.31 17.61 8.98
C GLY A 264 4.85 17.57 7.52
N LYS A 265 5.33 18.56 6.75
CA LYS A 265 4.89 18.84 5.36
C LYS A 265 5.02 17.67 4.37
N GLY A 266 5.88 16.67 4.67
CA GLY A 266 6.05 15.48 3.83
C GLY A 266 4.89 14.47 3.92
N HIS A 267 4.17 14.45 5.05
CA HIS A 267 3.05 13.53 5.27
C HIS A 267 1.72 14.11 4.74
N VAL A 268 1.51 15.42 4.92
CA VAL A 268 0.32 16.17 4.45
C VAL A 268 0.17 16.12 2.92
N ALA A 269 1.28 16.09 2.18
CA ALA A 269 1.26 15.95 0.72
C ALA A 269 0.68 14.61 0.22
N ARG A 270 0.64 13.57 1.08
CA ARG A 270 0.00 12.28 0.78
C ARG A 270 -1.45 12.20 1.27
N ALA A 271 -1.86 13.04 2.23
CA ALA A 271 -3.14 12.95 2.92
C ALA A 271 -4.16 14.05 2.57
N ALA A 272 -3.79 15.06 1.78
CA ALA A 272 -4.70 16.14 1.39
C ALA A 272 -5.98 15.58 0.73
N PRO A 273 -7.19 16.04 1.14
CA PRO A 273 -8.43 15.63 0.48
C PRO A 273 -8.36 16.04 -1.00
N PRO A 274 -8.67 15.12 -1.92
CA PRO A 274 -8.60 15.42 -3.35
C PRO A 274 -9.52 16.58 -3.66
N SER A 275 -9.04 17.53 -4.47
CA SER A 275 -9.87 18.65 -4.93
C SER A 275 -11.19 18.13 -5.51
N ARG A 276 -12.26 18.93 -5.48
CA ARG A 276 -13.55 18.55 -6.09
C ARG A 276 -13.38 18.06 -7.54
N LEU A 277 -12.41 18.60 -8.27
CA LEU A 277 -12.05 18.15 -9.63
C LEU A 277 -11.45 16.74 -9.63
N ALA A 278 -10.55 16.43 -8.69
CA ALA A 278 -9.99 15.09 -8.54
C ALA A 278 -11.05 14.07 -8.08
N GLU A 279 -12.00 14.48 -7.25
CA GLU A 279 -13.13 13.62 -6.87
C GLU A 279 -14.07 13.36 -8.06
N LEU A 280 -14.45 14.40 -8.81
CA LEU A 280 -15.23 14.26 -10.04
C LEU A 280 -14.50 13.39 -11.08
N ASN A 281 -13.19 13.57 -11.23
CA ASN A 281 -12.37 12.75 -12.13
C ASN A 281 -12.36 11.29 -11.69
N ARG A 282 -12.23 10.98 -10.39
CA ARG A 282 -12.34 9.61 -9.88
C ARG A 282 -13.71 9.01 -10.13
N CYS A 283 -14.79 9.76 -9.89
CA CYS A 283 -16.15 9.32 -10.21
C CYS A 283 -16.33 9.04 -11.70
N LEU A 284 -15.79 9.90 -12.58
CA LEU A 284 -15.80 9.70 -14.03
C LEU A 284 -15.04 8.44 -14.43
N LEU A 285 -13.81 8.25 -13.93
CA LEU A 285 -13.00 7.07 -14.24
C LEU A 285 -13.67 5.79 -13.74
N ALA A 286 -14.26 5.80 -12.54
CA ALA A 286 -15.02 4.66 -12.01
C ALA A 286 -16.28 4.38 -12.84
N ALA A 287 -16.97 5.40 -13.31
CA ALA A 287 -18.12 5.25 -14.21
C ALA A 287 -17.70 4.67 -15.56
N LEU A 288 -16.59 5.15 -16.14
CA LEU A 288 -16.03 4.62 -17.38
C LEU A 288 -15.62 3.16 -17.22
N ASP A 289 -14.96 2.79 -16.12
CA ASP A 289 -14.53 1.41 -15.91
C ASP A 289 -15.71 0.44 -15.70
N ARG A 290 -16.81 0.89 -15.08
CA ARG A 290 -18.07 0.13 -14.95
C ARG A 290 -18.70 -0.19 -16.31
N VAL A 291 -18.53 0.66 -17.31
CA VAL A 291 -19.08 0.48 -18.67
C VAL A 291 -18.05 -0.01 -19.67
N ASN A 292 -16.89 -0.49 -19.20
CA ASN A 292 -15.77 -0.93 -20.04
C ASN A 292 -15.63 -2.46 -20.06
N PRO A 293 -16.48 -3.19 -20.81
CA PRO A 293 -16.46 -4.65 -20.79
C PRO A 293 -15.19 -5.22 -21.43
N ILE A 294 -14.76 -6.37 -20.92
CA ILE A 294 -13.82 -7.25 -21.63
C ILE A 294 -14.54 -7.83 -22.85
N VAL A 295 -13.98 -7.60 -24.04
CA VAL A 295 -14.65 -7.91 -25.33
C VAL A 295 -14.59 -9.40 -25.68
N THR A 296 -13.59 -10.13 -25.18
CA THR A 296 -13.43 -11.56 -25.44
C THR A 296 -13.21 -12.32 -24.13
N THR A 297 -13.80 -13.50 -23.99
CA THR A 297 -13.66 -14.30 -22.76
C THR A 297 -12.32 -15.03 -22.67
N THR A 298 -11.64 -15.26 -23.80
CA THR A 298 -10.31 -15.87 -23.89
C THR A 298 -9.42 -15.10 -24.87
N PRO A 299 -8.08 -15.13 -24.72
CA PRO A 299 -7.18 -14.46 -25.65
C PRO A 299 -7.36 -14.98 -27.08
N LYS A 300 -7.33 -14.09 -28.06
CA LYS A 300 -7.43 -14.43 -29.48
C LYS A 300 -6.06 -14.36 -30.13
N ARG A 301 -5.63 -15.47 -30.74
CA ARG A 301 -4.36 -15.58 -31.46
C ARG A 301 -4.50 -15.02 -32.89
N LEU A 302 -4.69 -13.70 -32.92
CA LEU A 302 -4.35 -12.76 -34.01
C LEU A 302 -3.06 -13.11 -34.75
N PHE A 303 -2.82 -12.64 -35.98
CA PHE A 303 -1.45 -12.39 -36.45
C PHE A 303 -1.15 -10.89 -36.31
N GLU A 304 0.07 -10.54 -35.92
CA GLU A 304 0.56 -9.17 -36.01
C GLU A 304 1.33 -9.02 -37.32
N ILE A 305 1.15 -7.89 -37.98
CA ILE A 305 1.78 -7.52 -39.24
C ILE A 305 3.29 -7.43 -39.05
N CYS A 306 3.78 -6.81 -37.97
CA CYS A 306 5.22 -6.66 -37.69
C CYS A 306 5.94 -8.01 -37.50
N ASP A 307 5.24 -9.02 -37.00
CA ASP A 307 5.76 -10.38 -36.76
C ASP A 307 5.95 -11.17 -38.07
N GLN A 308 5.28 -10.77 -39.15
CA GLN A 308 5.32 -11.53 -40.40
C GLN A 308 6.69 -11.43 -41.07
N CYS A 309 7.17 -12.55 -41.61
CA CYS A 309 8.46 -12.62 -42.31
C CYS A 309 8.52 -11.72 -43.55
N ILE A 310 7.38 -11.48 -44.19
CA ILE A 310 7.24 -10.60 -45.35
C ILE A 310 7.34 -9.11 -44.97
N TYR A 311 7.15 -8.77 -43.69
CA TYR A 311 7.18 -7.37 -43.27
C TYR A 311 8.61 -6.81 -43.36
N PRO A 312 8.84 -5.70 -44.09
CA PRO A 312 10.18 -5.17 -44.33
C PRO A 312 10.93 -4.82 -43.04
N PRO A 313 12.20 -5.27 -42.87
CA PRO A 313 13.00 -4.96 -41.67
C PRO A 313 13.15 -3.46 -41.40
N LEU A 314 13.21 -2.65 -42.47
CA LEU A 314 13.26 -1.20 -42.38
C LEU A 314 12.03 -0.64 -41.66
N LEU A 315 10.82 -1.07 -42.04
CA LEU A 315 9.57 -0.65 -41.40
C LEU A 315 9.45 -1.19 -39.98
N ARG A 316 9.85 -2.46 -39.76
CA ARG A 316 9.84 -3.08 -38.42
C ARG A 316 10.64 -2.27 -37.40
N ARG A 317 11.85 -1.82 -37.78
CA ARG A 317 12.69 -0.96 -36.91
C ARG A 317 12.00 0.36 -36.54
N ARG A 318 11.15 0.89 -37.43
CA ARG A 318 10.41 2.14 -37.22
C ARG A 318 9.17 1.97 -36.37
N CYS A 319 8.47 0.85 -36.52
CA CYS A 319 7.43 0.43 -35.58
C CYS A 319 8.01 0.30 -34.17
N GLN A 320 9.14 -0.43 -34.03
CA GLN A 320 9.85 -0.58 -32.76
C GLN A 320 10.31 0.76 -32.16
N ALA A 321 10.81 1.68 -32.99
CA ALA A 321 11.23 3.01 -32.54
C ALA A 321 10.04 3.84 -32.04
N MET A 322 8.90 3.81 -32.73
CA MET A 322 7.69 4.49 -32.29
C MET A 322 7.16 3.90 -30.96
N LEU A 323 7.06 2.57 -30.85
CA LEU A 323 6.67 1.90 -29.60
C LEU A 323 7.60 2.26 -28.44
N ALA A 324 8.91 2.29 -28.68
CA ALA A 324 9.87 2.74 -27.68
C ALA A 324 9.66 4.22 -27.30
N ALA A 325 9.29 5.08 -28.25
CA ALA A 325 8.99 6.48 -27.97
C ALA A 325 7.70 6.63 -27.14
N GLU A 326 6.63 5.90 -27.44
CA GLU A 326 5.37 5.87 -26.68
C GLU A 326 5.56 5.41 -25.23
N TRP A 327 6.46 4.46 -25.00
CA TRP A 327 6.84 4.04 -23.65
C TRP A 327 7.59 5.11 -22.86
N THR A 328 8.47 5.87 -23.54
CA THR A 328 9.50 6.66 -22.88
C THR A 328 9.16 8.15 -22.78
N HIS A 329 8.35 8.67 -23.70
CA HIS A 329 7.90 10.06 -23.69
C HIS A 329 6.59 10.19 -22.92
N ARG A 330 6.48 11.28 -22.15
CA ARG A 330 5.23 11.66 -21.50
C ARG A 330 4.40 12.51 -22.46
N LEU A 331 3.20 12.07 -22.79
CA LEU A 331 2.22 12.87 -23.52
C LEU A 331 1.69 13.99 -22.60
N PRO A 332 1.88 15.27 -22.96
CA PRO A 332 1.37 16.38 -22.16
C PRO A 332 -0.16 16.27 -21.99
N LEU A 333 -0.68 16.80 -20.88
CA LEU A 333 -2.10 16.90 -20.53
C LEU A 333 -2.80 15.58 -20.17
N ILE A 334 -2.45 14.47 -20.82
CA ILE A 334 -3.14 13.17 -20.65
C ILE A 334 -2.31 12.13 -19.89
N GLN A 335 -1.02 12.36 -19.68
CA GLN A 335 -0.16 11.49 -18.88
C GLN A 335 0.53 12.28 -17.76
N HIS A 336 0.49 11.76 -16.53
CA HIS A 336 1.22 12.33 -15.40
C HIS A 336 2.71 11.93 -15.41
N ALA A 337 3.01 10.72 -15.87
CA ALA A 337 4.34 10.17 -16.07
C ALA A 337 4.36 9.32 -17.35
N SER A 338 5.54 9.04 -17.91
CA SER A 338 5.62 8.11 -19.05
C SER A 338 5.36 6.67 -18.56
N PRO A 339 4.86 5.77 -19.44
CA PRO A 339 4.68 4.36 -19.09
C PRO A 339 5.94 3.70 -18.51
N ALA A 340 7.13 4.06 -19.02
CA ALA A 340 8.42 3.60 -18.49
C ALA A 340 8.69 4.05 -17.04
N ASP A 341 8.26 5.24 -16.62
CA ASP A 341 8.42 5.69 -15.23
C ASP A 341 7.46 4.97 -14.27
N MET A 342 6.25 4.68 -14.73
CA MET A 342 5.29 3.86 -13.98
C MET A 342 5.81 2.43 -13.81
N ALA A 343 6.29 1.82 -14.90
CA ALA A 343 6.94 0.51 -14.87
C ALA A 343 8.14 0.48 -13.93
N ALA A 344 9.01 1.50 -13.98
CA ALA A 344 10.15 1.62 -13.08
C ALA A 344 9.70 1.69 -11.60
N SER A 345 8.60 2.38 -11.31
CA SER A 345 8.04 2.46 -9.96
C SER A 345 7.52 1.11 -9.48
N LEU A 346 6.85 0.35 -10.34
CA LEU A 346 6.40 -1.02 -10.05
C LEU A 346 7.57 -1.98 -9.83
N ILE A 347 8.61 -1.90 -10.67
CA ILE A 347 9.81 -2.73 -10.55
C ILE A 347 10.54 -2.42 -9.24
N VAL A 348 10.70 -1.15 -8.86
CA VAL A 348 11.30 -0.79 -7.56
C VAL A 348 10.50 -1.36 -6.39
N LYS A 349 9.17 -1.24 -6.41
CA LYS A 349 8.30 -1.85 -5.39
C LYS A 349 8.49 -3.37 -5.33
N ALA A 350 8.49 -4.04 -6.48
CA ALA A 350 8.69 -5.48 -6.59
C ALA A 350 10.06 -5.94 -6.06
N LEU A 351 11.13 -5.22 -6.42
CA LEU A 351 12.49 -5.48 -5.95
C LEU A 351 12.64 -5.25 -4.44
N ASP A 352 11.97 -4.25 -3.89
CA ASP A 352 11.98 -3.95 -2.45
C ASP A 352 11.27 -5.02 -1.61
N GLU A 353 10.35 -5.80 -2.21
CA GLU A 353 9.68 -6.93 -1.55
C GLU A 353 10.49 -8.22 -1.59
N ILE A 354 11.57 -8.29 -2.37
CA ILE A 354 12.47 -9.44 -2.38
C ILE A 354 13.37 -9.33 -1.16
N LYS A 355 13.45 -10.42 -0.37
CA LYS A 355 14.28 -10.47 0.84
C LYS A 355 15.73 -10.08 0.50
N ASP A 356 16.24 -9.09 1.22
CA ASP A 356 17.65 -8.71 1.20
C ASP A 356 18.44 -9.71 2.05
N ASP A 357 19.21 -10.56 1.39
CA ASP A 357 20.17 -11.50 1.98
C ASP A 357 21.61 -11.05 1.74
N GLY A 358 21.81 -9.80 1.31
CA GLY A 358 23.11 -9.25 0.94
C GLY A 358 23.62 -9.72 -0.43
N SER A 359 22.90 -10.59 -1.14
CA SER A 359 23.30 -11.04 -2.47
C SER A 359 22.95 -10.01 -3.54
N ARG A 360 23.76 -9.96 -4.59
CA ARG A 360 23.55 -9.03 -5.71
C ARG A 360 22.40 -9.53 -6.59
N ILE A 361 21.44 -8.64 -6.86
CA ILE A 361 20.31 -8.89 -7.77
C ILE A 361 20.61 -8.23 -9.12
N THR A 362 20.29 -8.92 -10.22
CA THR A 362 20.30 -8.40 -11.60
C THR A 362 18.91 -8.51 -12.21
N VAL A 363 18.45 -7.48 -12.91
CA VAL A 363 17.22 -7.55 -13.71
C VAL A 363 17.55 -8.07 -15.11
N VAL A 364 16.90 -9.14 -15.53
CA VAL A 364 17.09 -9.73 -16.86
C VAL A 364 15.80 -9.56 -17.65
N ASP A 365 15.85 -8.74 -18.68
CA ASP A 365 14.72 -8.54 -19.60
C ASP A 365 14.74 -9.61 -20.70
N PHE A 366 13.60 -10.27 -20.87
CA PHE A 366 13.37 -11.27 -21.90
C PHE A 366 12.49 -10.69 -23.00
N CYS A 367 12.83 -11.04 -24.24
CA CYS A 367 12.19 -10.51 -25.45
C CYS A 367 12.41 -8.99 -25.62
N SER A 368 13.63 -8.52 -25.37
CA SER A 368 13.97 -7.09 -25.43
C SER A 368 13.76 -6.46 -26.81
N GLY A 369 13.70 -7.25 -27.88
CA GLY A 369 13.64 -6.78 -29.27
C GLY A 369 14.79 -5.81 -29.55
N GLY A 370 14.47 -4.61 -30.05
CA GLY A 370 15.44 -3.52 -30.25
C GLY A 370 15.94 -2.83 -28.96
N GLY A 371 15.52 -3.30 -27.79
CA GLY A 371 15.79 -2.72 -26.46
C GLY A 371 14.56 -2.06 -25.81
N GLY A 372 13.58 -1.65 -26.62
CA GLY A 372 12.27 -1.14 -26.14
C GLY A 372 12.39 -0.09 -25.04
N PRO A 373 11.64 -0.22 -23.93
CA PRO A 373 11.69 0.73 -22.81
C PRO A 373 12.87 0.49 -21.85
N VAL A 374 13.56 -0.65 -21.94
CA VAL A 374 14.51 -1.13 -20.92
C VAL A 374 15.65 -0.14 -20.63
N PRO A 375 16.31 0.49 -21.62
CA PRO A 375 17.36 1.47 -21.34
C PRO A 375 16.89 2.69 -20.54
N VAL A 376 15.60 3.03 -20.61
CA VAL A 376 15.01 4.13 -19.84
C VAL A 376 14.53 3.62 -18.48
N ILE A 377 13.89 2.45 -18.42
CA ILE A 377 13.48 1.80 -17.18
C ILE A 377 14.69 1.61 -16.25
N GLU A 378 15.82 1.10 -16.75
CA GLU A 378 17.06 0.93 -15.98
C GLU A 378 17.47 2.23 -15.28
N LYS A 379 17.56 3.32 -16.05
CA LYS A 379 17.94 4.64 -15.51
C LYS A 379 16.96 5.15 -14.48
N LEU A 380 15.66 4.97 -14.72
CA LEU A 380 14.60 5.42 -13.80
C LEU A 380 14.58 4.59 -12.52
N VAL A 381 14.74 3.27 -12.61
CA VAL A 381 14.87 2.38 -11.46
C VAL A 381 16.08 2.77 -10.62
N ASN A 382 17.25 2.92 -11.24
CA ASN A 382 18.48 3.27 -10.52
C ASN A 382 18.45 4.68 -9.95
N LYS A 383 17.79 5.64 -10.62
CA LYS A 383 17.53 6.97 -10.05
C LYS A 383 16.65 6.88 -8.80
N LYS A 384 15.50 6.18 -8.87
CA LYS A 384 14.58 6.00 -7.73
C LYS A 384 15.24 5.22 -6.57
N ARG A 385 16.17 4.30 -6.87
CA ARG A 385 16.98 3.61 -5.84
C ARG A 385 18.00 4.54 -5.20
N ALA A 386 18.70 5.37 -5.97
CA ALA A 386 19.64 6.36 -5.44
C ALA A 386 18.94 7.37 -4.52
N GLU A 387 17.74 7.83 -4.88
CA GLU A 387 16.88 8.68 -4.02
C GLU A 387 16.52 8.04 -2.67
N ARG A 388 16.58 6.70 -2.59
CA ARG A 388 16.34 5.89 -1.38
C ARG A 388 17.62 5.38 -0.72
N ASN A 389 18.79 5.93 -1.09
CA ASN A 389 20.11 5.47 -0.63
C ASN A 389 20.39 3.98 -0.87
N LYS A 390 19.82 3.39 -1.92
CA LYS A 390 20.06 1.99 -2.32
C LYS A 390 21.09 1.92 -3.47
N PRO A 391 21.93 0.87 -3.52
CA PRO A 391 22.89 0.71 -4.61
C PRO A 391 22.17 0.47 -5.94
N PRO A 392 22.81 0.87 -7.07
CA PRO A 392 22.27 0.61 -8.39
C PRO A 392 22.22 -0.90 -8.67
N ILE A 393 21.22 -1.30 -9.45
CA ILE A 393 21.01 -2.67 -9.91
C ILE A 393 21.32 -2.74 -11.42
N PRO A 394 22.09 -3.74 -11.87
CA PRO A 394 22.32 -3.95 -13.29
C PRO A 394 21.12 -4.56 -14.00
N PHE A 395 21.00 -4.20 -15.27
CA PHE A 395 20.02 -4.72 -16.22
C PHE A 395 20.74 -5.44 -17.36
N THR A 396 20.18 -6.57 -17.81
CA THR A 396 20.68 -7.33 -18.96
C THR A 396 19.54 -7.59 -19.93
N MET A 397 19.70 -7.15 -21.18
CA MET A 397 18.75 -7.40 -22.28
C MET A 397 19.03 -8.74 -22.94
N THR A 398 17.97 -9.50 -23.22
CA THR A 398 18.03 -10.80 -23.90
C THR A 398 16.88 -10.97 -24.89
N ASP A 399 17.12 -11.71 -25.97
CA ASP A 399 16.11 -11.99 -26.98
C ASP A 399 16.43 -13.30 -27.72
N ILE A 400 15.41 -13.94 -28.28
CA ILE A 400 15.58 -15.10 -29.17
C ILE A 400 16.21 -14.70 -30.52
N LYS A 401 16.07 -13.43 -30.92
CA LYS A 401 16.70 -12.79 -32.09
C LYS A 401 17.43 -11.50 -31.67
N PRO A 402 18.64 -11.61 -31.10
CA PRO A 402 19.38 -10.46 -30.57
C PRO A 402 19.59 -9.30 -31.56
N HIS A 403 19.33 -8.07 -31.11
CA HIS A 403 19.51 -6.83 -31.89
C HIS A 403 20.77 -6.07 -31.46
N ILE A 404 21.94 -6.69 -31.66
CA ILE A 404 23.23 -6.23 -31.13
C ILE A 404 23.55 -4.76 -31.45
N ASP A 405 23.32 -4.31 -32.69
CA ASP A 405 23.60 -2.92 -33.10
C ASP A 405 22.86 -1.88 -32.27
N ALA A 406 21.58 -2.16 -31.96
CA ALA A 406 20.76 -1.27 -31.14
C ALA A 406 21.20 -1.31 -29.68
N TRP A 407 21.52 -2.50 -29.17
CA TRP A 407 21.91 -2.70 -27.78
C TRP A 407 23.29 -2.13 -27.46
N MET A 408 24.27 -2.22 -28.37
CA MET A 408 25.59 -1.61 -28.19
C MET A 408 25.48 -0.10 -27.93
N THR A 409 24.65 0.59 -28.72
CA THR A 409 24.43 2.03 -28.57
C THR A 409 23.70 2.37 -27.27
N ALA A 410 22.77 1.53 -26.82
CA ALA A 410 22.08 1.72 -25.56
C ALA A 410 23.02 1.51 -24.35
N CYS A 411 23.80 0.43 -24.37
CA CYS A 411 24.71 0.07 -23.27
C CYS A 411 25.89 1.03 -23.16
N SER A 412 26.35 1.64 -24.25
CA SER A 412 27.39 2.69 -24.18
C SER A 412 26.95 3.94 -23.40
N ARG A 413 25.64 4.07 -23.10
CA ARG A 413 25.04 5.22 -22.39
C ARG A 413 24.72 4.94 -20.92
N SER A 414 25.02 3.75 -20.41
CA SER A 414 24.80 3.39 -19.00
C SER A 414 25.75 2.27 -18.54
N PRO A 415 26.48 2.43 -17.42
CA PRO A 415 27.34 1.38 -16.89
C PRO A 415 26.57 0.21 -16.28
N ASN A 416 25.27 0.39 -15.99
CA ASN A 416 24.41 -0.63 -15.39
C ASN A 416 23.55 -1.37 -16.42
N LEU A 417 23.73 -1.10 -17.72
CA LEU A 417 23.01 -1.77 -18.79
C LEU A 417 23.96 -2.64 -19.62
N SER A 418 23.60 -3.90 -19.77
CA SER A 418 24.34 -4.90 -20.54
C SER A 418 23.39 -5.70 -21.43
N TYR A 419 23.94 -6.58 -22.26
CA TYR A 419 23.15 -7.48 -23.11
C TYR A 419 23.82 -8.84 -23.22
N PHE A 420 23.01 -9.87 -23.48
CA PHE A 420 23.49 -11.20 -23.81
C PHE A 420 23.50 -11.39 -25.34
N PRO A 421 24.66 -11.63 -25.99
CA PRO A 421 24.78 -11.55 -27.44
C PRO A 421 24.21 -12.76 -28.19
N GLN A 422 24.03 -13.89 -27.51
CA GLN A 422 23.49 -15.12 -28.13
C GLN A 422 21.98 -15.17 -28.00
N PRO A 423 21.28 -15.89 -28.90
CA PRO A 423 19.86 -16.18 -28.75
C PRO A 423 19.54 -16.78 -27.39
N VAL A 424 18.51 -16.25 -26.72
CA VAL A 424 18.01 -16.75 -25.43
C VAL A 424 16.55 -17.17 -25.58
N ASP A 425 16.28 -18.44 -25.31
CA ASP A 425 14.91 -18.95 -25.16
C ASP A 425 14.42 -18.71 -23.73
N ALA A 426 13.28 -18.04 -23.58
CA ALA A 426 12.70 -17.76 -22.27
C ALA A 426 12.21 -19.01 -21.53
N THR A 427 12.01 -20.13 -22.25
CA THR A 427 11.62 -21.43 -21.69
C THR A 427 12.79 -22.22 -21.12
N ASP A 428 13.98 -22.06 -21.69
CA ASP A 428 15.19 -22.76 -21.25
C ASP A 428 16.42 -21.85 -21.44
N PRO A 429 16.60 -20.87 -20.54
CA PRO A 429 17.68 -19.91 -20.70
C PRO A 429 19.00 -20.44 -20.16
N PRO A 430 20.14 -19.96 -20.71
CA PRO A 430 21.45 -20.44 -20.33
C PRO A 430 21.80 -20.10 -18.87
N PRO A 431 22.71 -20.87 -18.23
CA PRO A 431 23.14 -20.65 -16.84
C PRO A 431 23.61 -19.21 -16.53
N ALA A 432 24.10 -18.50 -17.53
CA ALA A 432 24.58 -17.13 -17.41
C ALA A 432 23.48 -16.10 -17.08
N VAL A 433 22.20 -16.44 -17.28
CA VAL A 433 21.05 -15.52 -17.07
C VAL A 433 20.00 -16.07 -16.10
N ILE A 434 20.30 -17.17 -15.39
CA ILE A 434 19.45 -17.72 -14.33
C ILE A 434 19.95 -17.34 -12.93
N SER A 435 19.09 -17.43 -11.93
CA SER A 435 19.43 -17.11 -10.55
C SER A 435 20.42 -18.11 -9.94
N THR A 436 21.28 -17.62 -9.05
CA THR A 436 22.09 -18.46 -8.14
C THR A 436 21.23 -19.38 -7.29
N THR A 437 20.02 -18.96 -6.89
CA THR A 437 19.11 -19.79 -6.08
C THR A 437 18.51 -20.96 -6.85
N ALA A 438 18.65 -20.97 -8.18
CA ALA A 438 18.24 -22.07 -9.06
C ALA A 438 19.39 -23.04 -9.38
N SER A 439 20.64 -22.57 -9.35
CA SER A 439 21.82 -23.35 -9.75
C SER A 439 22.38 -24.29 -8.65
N ALA A 440 21.77 -24.35 -7.46
CA ALA A 440 22.24 -25.20 -6.37
C ALA A 440 22.24 -26.72 -6.68
N ASN A 441 21.60 -27.14 -7.78
CA ASN A 441 21.45 -28.54 -8.19
C ASN A 441 22.12 -28.91 -9.54
N SER A 442 22.85 -28.02 -10.22
CA SER A 442 23.43 -28.28 -11.55
C SER A 442 24.96 -28.40 -11.54
N THR A 443 25.49 -29.36 -12.30
CA THR A 443 26.93 -29.67 -12.45
C THR A 443 27.72 -28.62 -13.25
N ASP A 444 27.09 -27.55 -13.72
CA ASP A 444 27.67 -26.50 -14.58
C ASP A 444 27.97 -25.19 -13.82
N ALA A 445 28.47 -25.31 -12.59
CA ALA A 445 28.83 -24.18 -11.71
C ALA A 445 29.86 -23.21 -12.30
N GLN A 446 30.53 -23.57 -13.41
CA GLN A 446 31.56 -22.75 -14.04
C GLN A 446 30.99 -21.66 -14.99
N HIS A 447 29.71 -21.75 -15.38
CA HIS A 447 29.05 -20.79 -16.27
C HIS A 447 27.78 -20.15 -15.68
N SER A 448 27.47 -20.42 -14.41
CA SER A 448 26.29 -19.87 -13.72
C SER A 448 26.47 -18.39 -13.37
N SER A 449 25.39 -17.61 -13.49
CA SER A 449 25.33 -16.24 -12.95
C SER A 449 25.67 -16.24 -11.46
N ASN A 450 26.48 -15.28 -11.01
CA ASN A 450 26.78 -15.05 -9.59
C ASN A 450 25.79 -14.07 -8.95
N THR A 451 24.56 -14.02 -9.47
CA THR A 451 23.50 -13.13 -8.98
C THR A 451 22.14 -13.79 -8.87
N ARG A 452 21.34 -13.26 -7.96
CA ARG A 452 19.90 -13.46 -7.97
C ARG A 452 19.28 -12.74 -9.16
N VAL A 453 18.23 -13.32 -9.73
CA VAL A 453 17.65 -12.82 -10.99
C VAL A 453 16.22 -12.38 -10.78
N PHE A 454 15.92 -11.17 -11.25
CA PHE A 454 14.55 -10.68 -11.44
C PHE A 454 14.24 -10.66 -12.94
N ARG A 455 13.30 -11.50 -13.41
CA ARG A 455 12.93 -11.53 -14.84
C ARG A 455 11.96 -10.40 -15.19
N LEU A 456 12.18 -9.73 -16.31
CA LEU A 456 11.30 -8.68 -16.82
C LEU A 456 10.76 -9.08 -18.20
N TYR A 457 9.47 -8.84 -18.41
CA TYR A 457 8.82 -8.98 -19.71
C TYR A 457 8.04 -7.70 -19.99
N CYS A 458 8.57 -6.84 -20.85
CA CYS A 458 7.90 -5.60 -21.29
C CYS A 458 7.21 -5.80 -22.64
N LEU A 459 5.88 -5.67 -22.69
CA LEU A 459 5.09 -5.74 -23.93
C LEU A 459 5.34 -7.01 -24.76
N ALA A 460 5.65 -8.13 -24.12
CA ALA A 460 6.10 -9.34 -24.82
C ALA A 460 5.26 -10.58 -24.54
N PHE A 461 4.61 -10.66 -23.37
CA PHE A 461 4.07 -11.94 -22.89
C PHE A 461 2.83 -12.39 -23.69
N HIS A 462 2.10 -11.45 -24.29
CA HIS A 462 0.97 -11.74 -25.17
C HIS A 462 1.34 -12.45 -26.49
N HIS A 463 2.61 -12.44 -26.91
CA HIS A 463 3.05 -13.19 -28.10
C HIS A 463 3.12 -14.71 -27.85
N PHE A 464 3.30 -15.15 -26.60
CA PHE A 464 3.39 -16.58 -26.29
C PHE A 464 2.00 -17.24 -26.40
N PRO A 465 1.82 -18.32 -27.18
CA PRO A 465 0.64 -19.18 -27.08
C PRO A 465 0.60 -19.89 -25.72
N ASP A 466 -0.53 -20.50 -25.36
CA ASP A 466 -0.76 -20.96 -23.97
C ASP A 466 0.20 -22.09 -23.54
N ASP A 467 0.53 -23.00 -24.44
CA ASP A 467 1.51 -24.06 -24.24
C ASP A 467 2.93 -23.49 -23.99
N LEU A 468 3.32 -22.48 -24.77
CA LEU A 468 4.61 -21.84 -24.63
C LEU A 468 4.66 -20.93 -23.40
N ALA A 469 3.60 -20.18 -23.13
CA ALA A 469 3.47 -19.31 -21.96
C ALA A 469 3.57 -20.11 -20.66
N ARG A 470 3.00 -21.31 -20.60
CA ARG A 470 3.14 -22.22 -19.46
C ARG A 470 4.61 -22.58 -19.23
N LYS A 471 5.34 -22.98 -20.27
CA LYS A 471 6.78 -23.28 -20.18
C LYS A 471 7.62 -22.06 -19.77
N VAL A 472 7.28 -20.87 -20.27
CA VAL A 472 7.96 -19.62 -19.87
C VAL A 472 7.73 -19.32 -18.39
N LEU A 473 6.50 -19.48 -17.89
CA LEU A 473 6.18 -19.27 -16.47
C LEU A 473 6.86 -20.31 -15.58
N GLU A 474 6.83 -21.59 -15.97
CA GLU A 474 7.52 -22.68 -15.28
C GLU A 474 9.04 -22.39 -15.20
N SER A 475 9.66 -22.04 -16.32
CA SER A 475 11.06 -21.62 -16.37
C SER A 475 11.32 -20.40 -15.47
N THR A 476 10.46 -19.39 -15.51
CA THR A 476 10.56 -18.19 -14.69
C THR A 476 10.55 -18.53 -13.20
N ILE A 477 9.57 -19.31 -12.75
CA ILE A 477 9.40 -19.76 -11.36
C ILE A 477 10.60 -20.61 -10.90
N ASN A 478 11.16 -21.43 -11.79
CA ASN A 478 12.27 -22.32 -11.44
C ASN A 478 13.64 -21.64 -11.43
N THR A 479 13.79 -20.50 -12.10
CA THR A 479 15.11 -19.92 -12.38
C THR A 479 15.28 -18.45 -11.98
N SER A 480 14.27 -17.86 -11.33
CA SER A 480 14.32 -16.47 -10.83
C SER A 480 13.85 -16.36 -9.38
N ASP A 481 14.16 -15.24 -8.74
CA ASP A 481 13.70 -14.90 -7.39
C ASP A 481 12.46 -13.99 -7.41
N GLY A 482 12.25 -13.33 -8.54
CA GLY A 482 11.08 -12.53 -8.83
C GLY A 482 10.93 -12.32 -10.33
N PHE A 483 9.76 -11.82 -10.73
CA PHE A 483 9.52 -11.39 -12.09
C PHE A 483 8.46 -10.29 -12.18
N ALA A 484 8.44 -9.58 -13.30
CA ALA A 484 7.36 -8.69 -13.69
C ALA A 484 6.98 -8.89 -15.16
N ILE A 485 5.68 -9.03 -15.43
CA ILE A 485 5.07 -8.97 -16.76
C ILE A 485 4.32 -7.65 -16.84
N LEU A 486 4.63 -6.81 -17.83
CA LEU A 486 4.06 -5.48 -18.01
C LEU A 486 3.46 -5.34 -19.41
N GLU A 487 2.17 -5.03 -19.50
CA GLU A 487 1.42 -4.86 -20.74
C GLU A 487 0.70 -3.51 -20.74
N LEU A 488 0.83 -2.70 -21.80
CA LEU A 488 0.21 -1.36 -21.88
C LEU A 488 -1.24 -1.36 -22.40
N GLN A 489 -1.76 -2.55 -22.67
CA GLN A 489 -3.07 -2.80 -23.24
C GLN A 489 -3.76 -3.95 -22.51
N ASP A 490 -5.08 -4.04 -22.68
CA ASP A 490 -5.90 -5.19 -22.29
C ASP A 490 -7.00 -5.47 -23.32
N ARG A 491 -7.86 -6.45 -23.02
CA ARG A 491 -8.97 -6.89 -23.87
C ARG A 491 -10.25 -6.08 -23.70
N ARG A 492 -10.21 -4.97 -22.96
CA ARG A 492 -11.39 -4.15 -22.70
C ARG A 492 -11.66 -3.23 -23.88
N LEU A 493 -12.93 -2.88 -24.07
CA LEU A 493 -13.37 -2.05 -25.19
C LEU A 493 -12.61 -0.72 -25.25
N ALA A 494 -12.35 -0.10 -24.10
CA ALA A 494 -11.62 1.16 -24.03
C ALA A 494 -10.14 1.01 -24.45
N SER A 495 -9.50 -0.13 -24.16
CA SER A 495 -8.14 -0.40 -24.66
C SER A 495 -8.14 -0.59 -26.18
N LEU A 496 -9.14 -1.24 -26.76
CA LEU A 496 -9.26 -1.34 -28.23
C LEU A 496 -9.49 0.04 -28.87
N ILE A 497 -10.32 0.88 -28.25
CA ILE A 497 -10.52 2.27 -28.68
C ILE A 497 -9.20 3.03 -28.60
N LEU A 498 -8.40 2.84 -27.54
CA LEU A 498 -7.08 3.46 -27.43
C LEU A 498 -6.18 3.07 -28.60
N MET A 499 -6.15 1.81 -29.02
CA MET A 499 -5.36 1.37 -30.19
C MET A 499 -5.84 2.01 -31.50
N ILE A 500 -7.15 2.29 -31.63
CA ILE A 500 -7.70 3.05 -32.77
C ILE A 500 -7.33 4.53 -32.68
N LEU A 501 -7.35 5.11 -31.48
CA LEU A 501 -6.94 6.51 -31.27
C LEU A 501 -5.45 6.72 -31.49
N ASP A 502 -4.63 5.69 -31.22
CA ASP A 502 -3.19 5.71 -31.44
C ASP A 502 -2.83 5.96 -32.91
N PHE A 503 -3.63 5.42 -33.85
CA PHE A 503 -3.54 5.75 -35.28
C PHE A 503 -3.50 7.26 -35.53
N TRP A 504 -4.36 8.03 -34.86
CA TRP A 504 -4.43 9.48 -35.00
C TRP A 504 -3.32 10.18 -34.21
N LEU A 505 -3.01 9.68 -33.01
CA LEU A 505 -1.94 10.20 -32.17
C LEU A 505 -0.60 10.20 -32.92
N MET A 506 -0.31 9.14 -33.67
CA MET A 506 0.92 9.02 -34.45
C MET A 506 1.14 10.17 -35.44
N PHE A 507 0.10 10.71 -36.07
CA PHE A 507 0.24 11.88 -36.95
C PHE A 507 0.66 13.14 -36.18
N VAL A 508 0.33 13.24 -34.90
CA VAL A 508 0.73 14.35 -34.03
C VAL A 508 2.13 14.14 -33.49
N VAL A 509 2.42 12.97 -32.94
CA VAL A 509 3.69 12.74 -32.23
C VAL A 509 4.87 12.47 -33.16
N THR A 510 4.63 11.97 -34.40
CA THR A 510 5.73 11.68 -35.34
C THR A 510 6.55 12.92 -35.66
N ILE A 511 5.93 14.06 -35.93
CA ILE A 511 6.67 15.31 -36.19
C ILE A 511 7.41 15.80 -34.94
N LEU A 512 6.95 15.49 -33.74
CA LEU A 512 7.60 15.94 -32.51
C LEU A 512 8.82 15.07 -32.17
N TRP A 513 8.71 13.76 -32.33
CA TRP A 513 9.74 12.81 -31.91
C TRP A 513 10.70 12.41 -33.02
N PHE A 514 10.26 12.46 -34.29
CA PHE A 514 10.98 11.91 -35.44
C PHE A 514 11.14 12.91 -36.59
N TRP A 515 11.16 14.21 -36.33
CA TRP A 515 11.34 15.22 -37.39
C TRP A 515 12.62 15.08 -38.20
N HIS A 516 13.68 14.52 -37.59
CA HIS A 516 14.96 14.28 -38.26
C HIS A 516 14.95 13.05 -39.16
N ASP A 517 13.88 12.25 -39.11
CA ASP A 517 13.83 10.95 -39.77
C ASP A 517 12.90 11.00 -41.00
N PRO A 518 13.42 11.25 -42.21
CA PRO A 518 12.60 11.46 -43.40
C PRO A 518 11.78 10.22 -43.77
N LEU A 519 12.28 9.01 -43.47
CA LEU A 519 11.55 7.78 -43.74
C LEU A 519 10.39 7.60 -42.74
N GLN A 520 10.54 8.07 -41.50
CA GLN A 520 9.45 8.00 -40.52
C GLN A 520 8.32 8.93 -40.98
N LEU A 521 8.68 10.15 -41.37
CA LEU A 521 7.75 11.15 -41.89
C LEU A 521 7.06 10.66 -43.16
N LEU A 522 7.80 10.05 -44.09
CA LEU A 522 7.25 9.47 -45.33
C LEU A 522 6.17 8.41 -45.03
N PHE A 523 6.50 7.44 -44.17
CA PHE A 523 5.61 6.31 -43.88
C PHE A 523 4.55 6.59 -42.80
N THR A 524 4.56 7.79 -42.22
CA THR A 524 3.46 8.31 -41.40
C THR A 524 2.53 9.17 -42.24
N TYR A 525 3.03 10.16 -42.98
CA TYR A 525 2.19 11.19 -43.61
C TYR A 525 1.82 10.91 -45.07
N LEU A 526 2.75 10.43 -45.89
CA LEU A 526 2.50 10.25 -47.32
C LEU A 526 1.90 8.87 -47.62
N ILE A 527 2.44 7.83 -46.97
CA ILE A 527 1.99 6.46 -47.11
C ILE A 527 1.84 5.92 -45.69
N PRO A 528 0.67 6.04 -45.04
CA PRO A 528 0.47 5.83 -43.59
C PRO A 528 0.54 4.36 -43.16
N ILE A 529 1.60 3.66 -43.56
CA ILE A 529 1.86 2.26 -43.22
C ILE A 529 2.20 2.13 -41.74
N LEU A 530 2.97 3.06 -41.16
CA LEU A 530 3.35 2.97 -39.75
C LEU A 530 2.12 3.15 -38.83
N PRO A 531 1.29 4.20 -38.97
CA PRO A 531 0.04 4.33 -38.20
C PRO A 531 -0.88 3.13 -38.34
N PHE A 532 -1.07 2.64 -39.57
CA PHE A 532 -1.93 1.48 -39.80
C PHE A 532 -1.38 0.21 -39.13
N THR A 533 -0.08 -0.05 -39.31
CA THR A 533 0.56 -1.26 -38.77
C THR A 533 0.50 -1.27 -37.25
N LEU A 534 0.89 -0.17 -36.59
CA LEU A 534 0.93 -0.10 -35.13
C LEU A 534 -0.46 -0.12 -34.50
N SER A 535 -1.43 0.57 -35.09
CA SER A 535 -2.83 0.52 -34.62
C SER A 535 -3.44 -0.88 -34.78
N PHE A 536 -3.19 -1.56 -35.90
CA PHE A 536 -3.65 -2.93 -36.13
C PHE A 536 -2.96 -3.91 -35.19
N ASP A 537 -1.64 -3.86 -35.09
CA ASP A 537 -0.88 -4.74 -34.21
C ASP A 537 -1.28 -4.49 -32.76
N GLY A 538 -1.44 -3.25 -32.33
CA GLY A 538 -1.96 -2.89 -31.01
C GLY A 538 -3.35 -3.48 -30.72
N LEU A 539 -4.29 -3.44 -31.68
CA LEU A 539 -5.58 -4.13 -31.55
C LEU A 539 -5.41 -5.64 -31.36
N VAL A 540 -4.49 -6.24 -32.10
CA VAL A 540 -4.17 -7.66 -31.98
C VAL A 540 -3.51 -7.98 -30.64
N SER A 541 -2.54 -7.18 -30.19
CA SER A 541 -1.87 -7.29 -28.89
C SER A 541 -2.88 -7.17 -27.75
N SER A 542 -3.82 -6.22 -27.83
CA SER A 542 -4.97 -6.12 -26.92
C SER A 542 -5.70 -7.45 -26.85
N LEU A 543 -6.14 -8.01 -27.99
CA LEU A 543 -6.88 -9.27 -28.05
C LEU A 543 -6.08 -10.50 -27.58
N ARG A 544 -4.75 -10.47 -27.68
CA ARG A 544 -3.83 -11.54 -27.23
C ARG A 544 -3.47 -11.43 -25.74
N THR A 545 -3.69 -10.28 -25.11
CA THR A 545 -3.27 -10.01 -23.73
C THR A 545 -4.10 -10.81 -22.73
N ARG A 546 -3.42 -11.45 -21.78
CA ARG A 546 -4.05 -12.26 -20.72
C ARG A 546 -4.40 -11.41 -19.51
N THR A 547 -5.48 -11.77 -18.82
CA THR A 547 -5.77 -11.20 -17.49
C THR A 547 -4.91 -11.88 -16.42
N PHE A 548 -4.84 -11.27 -15.23
CA PHE A 548 -4.16 -11.86 -14.07
C PHE A 548 -4.62 -13.31 -13.80
N MET A 549 -5.93 -13.55 -13.80
CA MET A 549 -6.48 -14.89 -13.56
C MET A 549 -6.12 -15.90 -14.65
N GLU A 550 -6.05 -15.48 -15.90
CA GLU A 550 -5.60 -16.36 -16.99
C GLU A 550 -4.12 -16.70 -16.85
N ILE A 551 -3.29 -15.78 -16.35
CA ILE A 551 -1.89 -16.07 -16.03
C ILE A 551 -1.81 -17.04 -14.84
N MET A 552 -2.61 -16.85 -13.78
CA MET A 552 -2.65 -17.78 -12.65
C MET A 552 -3.12 -19.18 -13.06
N ALA A 553 -4.05 -19.29 -14.01
CA ALA A 553 -4.49 -20.58 -14.57
C ALA A 553 -3.37 -21.30 -15.36
N LEU A 554 -2.44 -20.55 -15.94
CA LEU A 554 -1.26 -21.13 -16.59
C LEU A 554 -0.23 -21.63 -15.58
N VAL A 555 -0.11 -20.97 -14.42
CA VAL A 555 0.76 -21.41 -13.32
C VAL A 555 0.20 -22.65 -12.65
N ASP A 556 -1.07 -22.65 -12.28
CA ASP A 556 -1.73 -23.76 -11.60
C ASP A 556 -2.89 -24.34 -12.42
N SER A 557 -2.69 -25.56 -12.91
CA SER A 557 -3.70 -26.33 -13.67
C SER A 557 -4.97 -26.66 -12.88
N SER A 558 -4.91 -26.65 -11.55
CA SER A 558 -6.09 -26.84 -10.69
C SER A 558 -7.02 -25.61 -10.77
N LEU A 559 -6.47 -24.40 -10.86
CA LEU A 559 -7.22 -23.16 -11.07
C LEU A 559 -7.85 -23.12 -12.48
N GLU A 560 -7.16 -23.66 -13.48
CA GLU A 560 -7.71 -23.81 -14.83
C GLU A 560 -8.99 -24.66 -14.82
N THR A 561 -8.94 -25.80 -14.12
CA THR A 561 -10.11 -26.69 -13.97
C THR A 561 -11.27 -26.00 -13.24
N ALA A 562 -10.98 -25.21 -12.19
CA ALA A 562 -11.97 -24.44 -11.46
C ALA A 562 -12.61 -23.31 -12.30
N LEU A 563 -11.83 -22.65 -13.17
CA LEU A 563 -12.28 -21.59 -14.07
C LEU A 563 -13.15 -22.09 -15.23
N HIS A 564 -12.98 -23.35 -15.64
CA HIS A 564 -13.77 -24.01 -16.68
C HIS A 564 -15.01 -24.77 -16.13
N GLY A 565 -15.08 -25.01 -14.81
CA GLY A 565 -16.21 -25.66 -14.15
C GLY A 565 -17.46 -24.79 -13.94
N ALA A 566 -18.52 -25.39 -13.38
CA ALA A 566 -19.82 -24.72 -13.15
C ALA A 566 -19.76 -23.50 -12.21
N GLN A 567 -18.74 -23.42 -11.35
CA GLN A 567 -18.46 -22.30 -10.43
C GLN A 567 -17.55 -21.21 -11.05
N GLY A 568 -17.01 -21.44 -12.25
CA GLY A 568 -16.07 -20.52 -12.93
C GLY A 568 -16.66 -19.14 -13.23
N ARG A 569 -17.99 -19.00 -13.33
CA ARG A 569 -18.65 -17.68 -13.46
C ARG A 569 -18.55 -16.84 -12.19
N VAL A 570 -18.51 -17.46 -11.02
CA VAL A 570 -18.38 -16.79 -9.73
C VAL A 570 -16.91 -16.44 -9.48
N PHE A 571 -15.98 -17.35 -9.76
CA PHE A 571 -14.54 -17.09 -9.68
C PHE A 571 -14.08 -15.95 -10.61
N ARG A 572 -14.59 -15.89 -11.86
CA ARG A 572 -14.36 -14.76 -12.78
C ARG A 572 -14.90 -13.42 -12.28
N ARG A 573 -15.82 -13.43 -11.31
CA ARG A 573 -16.47 -12.23 -10.74
C ARG A 573 -15.87 -11.81 -9.39
N VAL A 574 -15.28 -12.76 -8.65
CA VAL A 574 -14.82 -12.60 -7.26
C VAL A 574 -13.32 -12.29 -7.17
N LEU A 575 -12.51 -12.61 -8.19
CA LEU A 575 -11.12 -12.17 -8.31
C LEU A 575 -11.00 -11.19 -9.49
N GLN A 576 -11.28 -9.92 -9.22
CA GLN A 576 -11.06 -8.84 -10.17
C GLN A 576 -9.55 -8.65 -10.44
N GLU A 577 -9.24 -7.97 -11.54
CA GLU A 577 -7.93 -7.75 -12.19
C GLU A 577 -6.78 -7.23 -11.30
N THR A 578 -7.08 -6.92 -10.04
CA THR A 578 -6.13 -6.67 -8.96
C THR A 578 -6.28 -7.77 -7.92
N GLY A 579 -5.22 -8.51 -7.65
CA GLY A 579 -5.32 -9.62 -6.70
C GLY A 579 -3.96 -10.06 -6.22
N THR A 580 -3.96 -10.71 -5.06
CA THR A 580 -2.81 -11.46 -4.59
C THR A 580 -3.15 -12.94 -4.59
N ALA A 581 -2.21 -13.78 -5.02
CA ALA A 581 -2.36 -15.22 -5.01
C ALA A 581 -1.07 -15.84 -4.48
N GLU A 582 -1.20 -16.85 -3.62
CA GLU A 582 -0.07 -17.66 -3.16
C GLU A 582 -0.16 -19.04 -3.80
N ILE A 583 0.85 -19.41 -4.58
CA ILE A 583 0.90 -20.69 -5.30
C ILE A 583 2.32 -21.23 -5.17
N GLU A 584 2.49 -22.46 -4.66
CA GLU A 584 3.76 -23.19 -4.63
C GLU A 584 4.96 -22.40 -4.06
N GLY A 585 4.74 -21.63 -2.98
CA GLY A 585 5.80 -20.83 -2.36
C GLY A 585 6.14 -19.57 -3.15
N TRP A 586 5.22 -19.05 -3.96
CA TRP A 586 5.31 -17.76 -4.63
C TRP A 586 4.12 -16.88 -4.29
N VAL A 587 4.36 -15.59 -4.07
CA VAL A 587 3.29 -14.57 -4.05
C VAL A 587 3.24 -13.90 -5.40
N PHE A 588 2.07 -13.94 -6.03
CA PHE A 588 1.73 -13.21 -7.23
C PHE A 588 0.87 -12.02 -6.88
N LYS A 589 1.14 -10.88 -7.50
CA LYS A 589 0.37 -9.64 -7.41
C LYS A 589 0.01 -9.18 -8.81
N GLY A 590 -1.28 -9.17 -9.13
CA GLY A 590 -1.80 -8.57 -10.35
C GLY A 590 -2.35 -7.18 -10.09
N GLY A 591 -2.26 -6.29 -11.06
CA GLY A 591 -2.96 -5.02 -10.99
C GLY A 591 -2.98 -4.23 -12.29
N ARG A 592 -3.66 -3.08 -12.22
CA ARG A 592 -3.93 -2.20 -13.37
C ARG A 592 -3.75 -0.74 -12.94
N GLU A 593 -2.85 -0.01 -13.60
CA GLU A 593 -2.58 1.41 -13.30
C GLU A 593 -2.85 2.30 -14.52
N LEU A 594 -3.54 3.43 -14.34
CA LEU A 594 -3.84 4.36 -15.43
C LEU A 594 -2.55 5.05 -15.91
N HIS A 595 -2.11 4.75 -17.13
CA HIS A 595 -0.97 5.42 -17.77
C HIS A 595 -1.40 6.61 -18.63
N THR A 596 -2.54 6.50 -19.34
CA THR A 596 -3.05 7.55 -20.24
C THR A 596 -4.51 7.84 -19.94
N TRP A 597 -4.79 9.06 -19.49
CA TRP A 597 -6.15 9.50 -19.21
C TRP A 597 -6.98 9.59 -20.50
N PRO A 598 -8.26 9.15 -20.50
CA PRO A 598 -8.99 8.51 -19.39
C PRO A 598 -9.00 6.97 -19.42
N ILE A 599 -8.42 6.35 -20.46
CA ILE A 599 -8.72 4.95 -20.81
C ILE A 599 -7.51 4.03 -21.01
N GLY A 600 -6.30 4.55 -20.97
CA GLY A 600 -5.07 3.76 -21.13
C GLY A 600 -4.52 3.28 -19.80
N TYR A 601 -4.49 1.96 -19.62
CA TYR A 601 -4.06 1.32 -18.39
C TYR A 601 -2.93 0.32 -18.67
N MET A 602 -1.97 0.27 -17.76
CA MET A 602 -0.89 -0.70 -17.74
C MET A 602 -1.31 -1.83 -16.82
N ASN A 603 -1.39 -3.03 -17.37
CA ASN A 603 -1.63 -4.25 -16.63
C ASN A 603 -0.28 -4.85 -16.23
N TYR A 604 -0.17 -5.24 -14.97
CA TYR A 604 1.04 -5.86 -14.47
C TYR A 604 0.74 -7.13 -13.71
N VAL A 605 1.68 -8.06 -13.77
CA VAL A 605 1.77 -9.21 -12.88
C VAL A 605 3.17 -9.28 -12.34
N VAL A 606 3.31 -9.17 -11.03
CA VAL A 606 4.58 -9.31 -10.32
C VAL A 606 4.52 -10.62 -9.53
N GLY A 607 5.55 -11.44 -9.64
CA GLY A 607 5.74 -12.61 -8.79
C GLY A 607 7.01 -12.48 -7.97
N ARG A 608 6.97 -12.95 -6.72
CA ARG A 608 8.17 -13.13 -5.90
C ARG A 608 8.14 -14.46 -5.19
N ARG A 609 9.32 -15.03 -4.96
CA ARG A 609 9.46 -16.24 -4.16
C ARG A 609 9.22 -15.93 -2.68
N ILE A 610 8.47 -16.79 -2.01
CA ILE A 610 8.37 -16.90 -0.55
C ILE A 610 9.44 -17.89 -0.16
N ASN A 611 10.37 -17.51 0.71
CA ASN A 611 11.42 -18.43 1.09
C ASN A 611 10.82 -19.72 1.68
N GLY A 612 11.33 -20.86 1.20
CA GLY A 612 11.04 -22.17 1.77
C GLY A 612 11.47 -22.23 3.23
N ARG A 613 10.76 -23.07 3.98
CA ARG A 613 11.02 -23.52 5.34
C ARG A 613 12.53 -23.71 5.58
N ASN A 614 13.01 -23.22 6.73
CA ASN A 614 14.28 -23.61 7.34
C ASN A 614 14.47 -25.13 7.29
#